data_AF-A0A934XUN5-F1
#
_entry.id   AF-A0A934XUN5-F1
#
_cell.length_a   1.000
_cell.length_b   1.000
_cell.length_c   1.000
_cell.angle_alpha   90.00
_cell.angle_beta   90.00
_cell.angle_gamma   90.00
#
_symmetry.space_group_name_H-M   'P 1'
#
loop_
_entity.id
_entity.type
_entity.pdbx_description
1 polymer ?
#
loop_
_entity_poly.entity_id
_entity_poly.type
_entity_poly.pdbx_seq_one_letter_code
_entity_poly.pdbx_strand_id
1 'polypeptide(L)'
;MNASSAFDRAAGLAAIAAALIGLLYSVAFVVLQNALLYSLCLLIGGLLSLVALVALFERLGEADAQVAMLGLMLGAISAVGATIHGGYDLANVLNPPGELPAAVAALPSQIDPRGLLTFGVAGLAVLIAGSLMRRHLSFSPGFGALTFLLGALLIVVYLGRLIVLTPTSPLVLLPAALTGFVVNPLWYLLLGLSLRASRLEKPN
;
A
#
# COMPACT_ATOMS: atom_id res chain seq x y z
N MET A 1 -27.89 10.00 10.50
CA MET A 1 -26.71 9.75 9.63
C MET A 1 -26.02 8.50 10.15
N ASN A 2 -26.05 7.38 9.42
CA ASN A 2 -25.39 6.14 9.88
C ASN A 2 -23.87 6.30 9.84
N ALA A 3 -23.19 5.91 10.92
CA ALA A 3 -21.75 6.07 11.12
C ALA A 3 -20.90 5.46 9.99
N SER A 4 -21.36 4.35 9.37
CA SER A 4 -20.64 3.71 8.24
C SER A 4 -20.45 4.66 7.05
N SER A 5 -21.39 5.59 6.84
CA SER A 5 -21.35 6.51 5.70
C SER A 5 -20.31 7.62 5.79
N ALA A 6 -20.02 8.09 7.00
CA ALA A 6 -19.03 9.13 7.21
C ALA A 6 -17.63 8.53 7.08
N PHE A 7 -17.45 7.32 7.60
CA PHE A 7 -16.21 6.57 7.47
C PHE A 7 -15.91 6.21 6.01
N ASP A 8 -16.88 5.70 5.24
CA ASP A 8 -16.68 5.39 3.81
C ASP A 8 -16.21 6.59 2.98
N ARG A 9 -16.76 7.78 3.26
CA ARG A 9 -16.32 9.02 2.59
C ARG A 9 -14.88 9.38 2.98
N ALA A 10 -14.56 9.27 4.27
CA ALA A 10 -13.20 9.53 4.75
C ALA A 10 -12.20 8.52 4.18
N ALA A 11 -12.53 7.23 4.17
CA ALA A 11 -11.73 6.16 3.60
C ALA A 11 -11.57 6.31 2.09
N GLY A 12 -12.62 6.72 1.38
CA GLY A 12 -12.54 7.00 -0.05
C GLY A 12 -11.63 8.19 -0.37
N LEU A 13 -11.67 9.25 0.45
CA LEU A 13 -10.73 10.37 0.34
C LEU A 13 -9.30 9.95 0.69
N ALA A 14 -9.13 9.13 1.74
CA ALA A 14 -7.83 8.60 2.14
C ALA A 14 -7.22 7.73 1.04
N ALA A 15 -8.02 6.90 0.35
CA ALA A 15 -7.59 6.13 -0.79
C ALA A 15 -7.11 7.02 -1.96
N ILE A 16 -7.88 8.07 -2.31
CA ILE A 16 -7.48 9.01 -3.36
C ILE A 16 -6.19 9.75 -2.97
N ALA A 17 -6.08 10.20 -1.71
CA ALA A 17 -4.86 10.84 -1.21
C ALA A 17 -3.67 9.86 -1.23
N ALA A 18 -3.87 8.60 -0.88
CA ALA A 18 -2.86 7.55 -0.96
C ALA A 18 -2.42 7.30 -2.42
N ALA A 19 -3.32 7.38 -3.40
CA ALA A 19 -2.95 7.31 -4.82
C ALA A 19 -2.00 8.44 -5.22
N LEU A 20 -2.31 9.69 -4.84
CA LEU A 20 -1.50 10.86 -5.15
C LEU A 20 -0.14 10.81 -4.42
N ILE A 21 -0.14 10.47 -3.13
CA ILE A 21 1.08 10.34 -2.33
C ILE A 21 1.93 9.16 -2.79
N GLY A 22 1.34 8.05 -3.22
CA GLY A 22 2.05 6.91 -3.80
C GLY A 22 2.70 7.25 -5.15
N LEU A 23 2.05 8.07 -5.97
CA LEU A 23 2.66 8.59 -7.20
C LEU A 23 3.82 9.54 -6.89
N LEU A 24 3.63 10.46 -5.92
CA LEU A 24 4.69 11.36 -5.46
C LEU A 24 5.87 10.60 -4.86
N TYR A 25 5.61 9.57 -4.06
CA TYR A 25 6.62 8.63 -3.57
C TYR A 25 7.44 8.05 -4.72
N SER A 26 6.76 7.58 -5.77
CA SER A 26 7.41 6.93 -6.91
C SER A 26 8.29 7.91 -7.70
N VAL A 27 7.82 9.15 -7.91
CA VAL A 27 8.64 10.23 -8.48
C VAL A 27 9.85 10.52 -7.58
N ALA A 28 9.64 10.67 -6.28
CA ALA A 28 10.69 10.98 -5.32
C ALA A 28 11.76 9.87 -5.24
N PHE A 29 11.35 8.61 -5.28
CA PHE A 29 12.23 7.45 -5.16
C PHE A 29 12.95 7.12 -6.48
N VAL A 30 12.21 7.01 -7.59
CA VAL A 30 12.76 6.55 -8.88
C VAL A 30 13.46 7.68 -9.63
N VAL A 31 12.85 8.87 -9.68
CA VAL A 31 13.31 9.97 -10.54
C VAL A 31 14.22 10.91 -9.78
N LEU A 32 13.76 11.43 -8.64
CA LEU A 32 14.48 12.48 -7.90
C LEU A 32 15.53 11.92 -6.95
N GLN A 33 15.41 10.64 -6.57
CA GLN A 33 16.23 9.98 -5.53
C GLN A 33 16.30 10.80 -4.22
N ASN A 34 15.20 11.46 -3.86
CA ASN A 34 15.13 12.34 -2.71
C ASN A 34 14.65 11.59 -1.47
N ALA A 35 15.60 11.21 -0.61
CA ALA A 35 15.36 10.40 0.57
C ALA A 35 14.36 11.02 1.55
N LEU A 36 14.45 12.32 1.80
CA LEU A 36 13.53 13.00 2.69
C LEU A 36 12.08 12.90 2.18
N LEU A 37 11.87 13.17 0.89
CA LEU A 37 10.54 13.21 0.30
C LEU A 37 9.91 11.82 0.18
N TYR A 38 10.65 10.81 -0.32
CA TYR A 38 10.07 9.48 -0.44
C TYR A 38 9.81 8.86 0.95
N SER A 39 10.64 9.14 1.96
CA SER A 39 10.43 8.63 3.32
C SER A 39 9.16 9.20 3.96
N LEU A 40 8.95 10.52 3.79
CA LEU A 40 7.75 11.19 4.26
C LEU A 40 6.50 10.69 3.54
N CYS A 41 6.57 10.54 2.21
CA CYS A 41 5.45 10.02 1.43
C CYS A 41 5.08 8.59 1.84
N LEU A 42 6.06 7.73 2.10
CA LEU A 42 5.81 6.36 2.53
C LEU A 42 5.14 6.31 3.92
N LEU A 43 5.61 7.16 4.83
CA LEU A 43 5.03 7.27 6.17
C LEU A 43 3.55 7.67 6.10
N ILE A 44 3.25 8.78 5.44
CA ILE A 44 1.87 9.30 5.33
C ILE A 44 1.01 8.35 4.50
N GLY A 45 1.57 7.79 3.43
CA GLY A 45 0.89 6.83 2.57
C GLY A 45 0.45 5.58 3.32
N GLY A 46 1.28 5.05 4.23
CA GLY A 46 0.92 3.93 5.11
C GLY A 46 -0.30 4.25 5.99
N LEU A 47 -0.31 5.42 6.65
CA LEU A 47 -1.43 5.85 7.49
C LEU A 47 -2.74 6.02 6.70
N LEU A 48 -2.68 6.63 5.51
CA LEU A 48 -3.86 6.78 4.64
C LEU A 48 -4.36 5.44 4.12
N SER A 49 -3.44 4.55 3.77
CA SER A 49 -3.75 3.20 3.31
C SER A 49 -4.47 2.39 4.36
N LEU A 50 -4.11 2.52 5.64
CA LEU A 50 -4.81 1.86 6.74
C LEU A 50 -6.31 2.17 6.73
N VAL A 51 -6.67 3.46 6.63
CA VAL A 51 -8.08 3.90 6.62
C VAL A 51 -8.81 3.31 5.41
N ALA A 52 -8.19 3.33 4.23
CA ALA A 52 -8.77 2.76 3.01
C ALA A 52 -8.96 1.24 3.10
N LEU A 53 -7.99 0.51 3.65
CA LEU A 53 -8.03 -0.95 3.78
C LEU A 53 -9.07 -1.41 4.80
N VAL A 54 -9.28 -0.65 5.88
CA VAL A 54 -10.37 -0.94 6.84
C VAL A 54 -11.72 -0.92 6.12
N ALA A 55 -12.03 0.12 5.35
CA ALA A 55 -13.29 0.21 4.62
C ALA A 55 -13.41 -0.86 3.52
N LEU A 56 -12.31 -1.16 2.82
CA LEU A 56 -12.30 -2.23 1.82
C LEU A 56 -12.65 -3.58 2.43
N PHE A 57 -11.96 -3.98 3.50
CA PHE A 57 -12.17 -5.31 4.08
C PHE A 57 -13.47 -5.42 4.88
N GLU A 58 -13.97 -4.34 5.45
CA GLU A 58 -15.32 -4.31 6.04
C GLU A 58 -16.36 -4.68 4.98
N ARG A 59 -16.31 -4.03 3.80
CA ARG A 59 -17.20 -4.34 2.67
C ARG A 59 -17.01 -5.77 2.16
N LEU A 60 -15.76 -6.22 2.01
CA LEU A 60 -15.49 -7.59 1.56
C LEU A 60 -15.93 -8.66 2.56
N GLY A 61 -16.22 -8.29 3.81
CA GLY A 61 -16.82 -9.18 4.81
C GLY A 61 -18.19 -9.72 4.41
N GLU A 62 -18.92 -9.03 3.52
CA GLU A 62 -20.17 -9.54 2.95
C GLU A 62 -19.97 -10.82 2.12
N ALA A 63 -18.79 -10.99 1.51
CA ALA A 63 -18.46 -12.19 0.74
C ALA A 63 -17.96 -13.34 1.62
N ASP A 64 -17.10 -13.03 2.60
CA ASP A 64 -16.59 -13.97 3.61
C ASP A 64 -15.94 -13.20 4.77
N ALA A 65 -16.61 -13.17 5.92
CA ALA A 65 -16.19 -12.35 7.07
C ALA A 65 -14.85 -12.80 7.67
N GLN A 66 -14.58 -14.10 7.75
CA GLN A 66 -13.37 -14.64 8.36
C GLN A 66 -12.15 -14.37 7.48
N VAL A 67 -12.28 -14.59 6.17
CA VAL A 67 -11.20 -14.32 5.21
C VAL A 67 -10.96 -12.81 5.08
N ALA A 68 -12.02 -11.99 5.11
CA ALA A 68 -11.89 -10.54 5.11
C ALA A 68 -11.17 -10.02 6.37
N MET A 69 -11.47 -10.58 7.54
CA MET A 69 -10.78 -10.24 8.80
C MET A 69 -9.28 -10.60 8.73
N LEU A 70 -8.92 -11.78 8.19
CA LEU A 70 -7.53 -12.14 7.97
C LEU A 70 -6.84 -11.15 7.03
N GLY A 71 -7.49 -10.80 5.92
CA GLY A 71 -6.99 -9.80 4.97
C GLY A 71 -6.80 -8.43 5.63
N LEU A 72 -7.73 -8.01 6.49
CA LEU A 72 -7.63 -6.77 7.25
C LEU A 72 -6.47 -6.78 8.23
N MET A 73 -6.25 -7.87 8.98
CA MET A 73 -5.12 -7.98 9.91
C MET A 73 -3.79 -7.84 9.17
N LEU A 74 -3.62 -8.54 8.05
CA LEU A 74 -2.43 -8.43 7.21
C LEU A 74 -2.31 -7.03 6.60
N GLY A 75 -3.41 -6.46 6.11
CA GLY A 75 -3.46 -5.11 5.56
C GLY A 75 -3.06 -4.05 6.59
N ALA A 76 -3.56 -4.14 7.81
CA ALA A 76 -3.22 -3.24 8.90
C ALA A 76 -1.75 -3.36 9.30
N ILE A 77 -1.23 -4.59 9.45
CA ILE A 77 0.19 -4.84 9.70
C ILE A 77 1.05 -4.23 8.59
N SER A 78 0.65 -4.38 7.33
CA SER A 78 1.40 -3.84 6.20
C SER A 78 1.39 -2.32 6.14
N ALA A 79 0.26 -1.68 6.44
CA ALA A 79 0.12 -0.22 6.48
C ALA A 79 0.95 0.40 7.61
N VAL A 80 0.96 -0.25 8.78
CA VAL A 80 1.86 0.09 9.89
C VAL A 80 3.31 -0.17 9.48
N GLY A 81 3.59 -1.27 8.79
CA GLY A 81 4.91 -1.58 8.23
C GLY A 81 5.44 -0.48 7.32
N ALA A 82 4.63 0.01 6.38
CA ALA A 82 4.96 1.15 5.52
C ALA A 82 5.22 2.43 6.32
N THR A 83 4.41 2.68 7.35
CA THR A 83 4.58 3.81 8.25
C THR A 83 5.92 3.74 8.99
N ILE A 84 6.27 2.56 9.51
CA ILE A 84 7.53 2.29 10.20
C ILE A 84 8.70 2.41 9.22
N HIS A 85 8.58 1.90 7.99
CA HIS A 85 9.61 2.00 6.96
C HIS A 85 9.92 3.46 6.62
N GLY A 86 8.87 4.23 6.31
CA GLY A 86 9.02 5.66 6.03
C GLY A 86 9.58 6.42 7.23
N GLY A 87 9.12 6.11 8.45
CA GLY A 87 9.64 6.71 9.67
C GLY A 87 11.11 6.38 9.96
N TYR A 88 11.52 5.13 9.71
CA TYR A 88 12.91 4.69 9.85
C TYR A 88 13.83 5.43 8.87
N ASP A 89 13.47 5.46 7.60
CA ASP A 89 14.27 6.16 6.59
C ASP A 89 14.30 7.67 6.87
N LEU A 90 13.17 8.27 7.25
CA LEU A 90 13.09 9.69 7.57
C LEU A 90 13.96 10.04 8.79
N ALA A 91 13.96 9.21 9.84
CA ALA A 91 14.79 9.40 11.01
C ALA A 91 16.29 9.41 10.64
N ASN A 92 16.72 8.45 9.81
CA ASN A 92 18.11 8.36 9.34
C ASN A 92 18.50 9.51 8.40
N VAL A 93 17.56 10.06 7.64
CA VAL A 93 17.83 11.24 6.80
C VAL A 93 18.00 12.50 7.66
N LEU A 94 17.15 12.66 8.68
CA LEU A 94 17.18 13.86 9.55
C LEU A 94 18.31 13.82 10.57
N ASN A 95 18.63 12.63 11.09
CA ASN A 95 19.71 12.40 12.05
C ASN A 95 20.54 11.19 11.58
N PRO A 96 21.48 11.39 10.65
CA PRO A 96 22.29 10.31 10.11
C PRO A 96 23.04 9.55 11.22
N PRO A 97 23.16 8.22 11.10
CA PRO A 97 23.93 7.39 12.04
C PRO A 97 25.43 7.73 11.96
N GLY A 98 25.85 8.78 12.70
CA GLY A 98 27.16 9.47 12.67
C GLY A 98 28.40 8.70 12.22
N GLU A 99 29.36 8.44 13.12
CA GLU A 99 30.63 7.75 12.77
C GLU A 99 30.49 6.22 12.67
N LEU A 100 29.27 5.70 12.52
CA LEU A 100 29.09 4.25 12.37
C LEU A 100 29.72 3.78 11.05
N PRO A 101 30.38 2.61 11.03
CA PRO A 101 30.86 2.04 9.78
C PRO A 101 29.73 1.92 8.76
N ALA A 102 29.99 2.26 7.50
CA ALA A 102 28.98 2.32 6.45
C ALA A 102 28.16 1.00 6.31
N ALA A 103 28.80 -0.15 6.53
CA ALA A 103 28.13 -1.45 6.52
C ALA A 103 27.08 -1.62 7.62
N VAL A 104 27.29 -1.00 8.79
CA VAL A 104 26.36 -1.01 9.93
C VAL A 104 25.27 0.04 9.74
N ALA A 105 25.65 1.23 9.26
CA ALA A 105 24.71 2.31 8.93
C ALA A 105 23.70 1.93 7.82
N ALA A 106 24.07 0.98 6.95
CA ALA A 106 23.23 0.52 5.83
C ALA A 106 22.44 -0.76 6.12
N LEU A 107 22.40 -1.24 7.37
CA LEU A 107 21.59 -2.40 7.73
C LEU A 107 20.09 -2.12 7.50
N PRO A 108 19.31 -3.10 7.03
CA PRO A 108 17.87 -2.93 6.90
C PRO A 108 17.20 -2.79 8.28
N SER A 109 16.03 -2.16 8.30
CA SER A 109 15.15 -2.11 9.49
C SER A 109 14.94 -3.51 10.07
N GLN A 110 15.03 -3.65 11.40
CA GLN A 110 14.80 -4.92 12.09
C GLN A 110 13.32 -5.32 12.10
N ILE A 111 12.41 -4.36 11.95
CA ILE A 111 10.96 -4.59 11.98
C ILE A 111 10.42 -4.77 10.56
N ASP A 112 10.94 -4.02 9.59
CA ASP A 112 10.55 -4.12 8.19
C ASP A 112 11.75 -4.38 7.26
N PRO A 113 12.41 -5.55 7.39
CA PRO A 113 13.63 -5.83 6.67
C PRO A 113 13.37 -5.84 5.16
N ARG A 114 14.02 -4.91 4.46
CA ARG A 114 13.91 -4.71 3.00
C ARG A 114 12.47 -4.48 2.49
N GLY A 115 11.52 -4.14 3.38
CA GLY A 115 10.12 -3.95 3.01
C GLY A 115 9.25 -5.21 3.10
N LEU A 116 9.60 -6.19 3.94
CA LEU A 116 8.78 -7.38 4.19
C LEU A 116 7.32 -7.06 4.53
N LEU A 117 7.09 -6.18 5.52
CA LEU A 117 5.75 -5.76 5.91
C LEU A 117 5.15 -4.83 4.86
N THR A 118 5.94 -3.85 4.39
CA THR A 118 5.49 -2.82 3.44
C THR A 118 5.03 -3.41 2.10
N PHE A 119 5.73 -4.41 1.58
CA PHE A 119 5.47 -4.96 0.25
C PHE A 119 5.03 -6.44 0.31
N GLY A 120 5.73 -7.28 1.07
CA GLY A 120 5.42 -8.71 1.14
C GLY A 120 4.04 -8.97 1.78
N VAL A 121 3.84 -8.49 3.01
CA VAL A 121 2.58 -8.65 3.74
C VAL A 121 1.46 -7.84 3.07
N ALA A 122 1.75 -6.65 2.57
CA ALA A 122 0.79 -5.88 1.76
C ALA A 122 0.31 -6.68 0.55
N GLY A 123 1.24 -7.30 -0.18
CA GLY A 123 0.92 -8.14 -1.34
C GLY A 123 -0.03 -9.29 -0.98
N LEU A 124 0.22 -9.98 0.14
CA LEU A 124 -0.68 -11.03 0.63
C LEU A 124 -2.08 -10.51 0.98
N ALA A 125 -2.17 -9.39 1.70
CA ALA A 125 -3.45 -8.76 2.02
C ALA A 125 -4.22 -8.40 0.74
N VAL A 126 -3.55 -7.78 -0.23
CA VAL A 126 -4.14 -7.38 -1.51
C VAL A 126 -4.58 -8.59 -2.34
N LEU A 127 -3.81 -9.70 -2.35
CA LEU A 127 -4.24 -10.94 -3.00
C LEU A 127 -5.51 -11.53 -2.37
N ILE A 128 -5.62 -11.49 -1.04
CA ILE A 128 -6.86 -11.86 -0.33
C ILE A 128 -8.01 -10.96 -0.76
N ALA A 129 -7.80 -9.64 -0.80
CA ALA A 129 -8.82 -8.69 -1.26
C ALA A 129 -9.28 -9.00 -2.70
N GLY A 130 -8.35 -9.27 -3.61
CA GLY A 130 -8.66 -9.68 -4.98
C GLY A 130 -9.48 -10.97 -5.04
N SER A 131 -9.16 -11.94 -4.19
CA SER A 131 -9.91 -13.20 -4.12
C SER A 131 -11.36 -13.02 -3.69
N LEU A 132 -11.61 -12.13 -2.72
CA LEU A 132 -12.94 -11.79 -2.24
C LEU A 132 -13.71 -10.92 -3.22
N MET A 133 -13.04 -9.95 -3.87
CA MET A 133 -13.65 -9.08 -4.89
C MET A 133 -14.27 -9.88 -6.04
N ARG A 134 -13.66 -11.00 -6.46
CA ARG A 134 -14.23 -11.87 -7.51
C ARG A 134 -15.57 -12.53 -7.13
N ARG A 135 -15.87 -12.60 -5.83
CA ARG A 135 -17.09 -13.20 -5.28
C ARG A 135 -18.13 -12.15 -4.90
N HIS A 136 -17.80 -10.87 -5.04
CA HIS A 136 -18.60 -9.75 -4.55
C HIS A 136 -19.19 -8.96 -5.72
N LEU A 137 -20.53 -8.87 -5.81
CA LEU A 137 -21.24 -8.32 -6.96
C LEU A 137 -20.93 -6.83 -7.23
N SER A 138 -20.60 -6.06 -6.20
CA SER A 138 -20.31 -4.63 -6.32
C SER A 138 -18.95 -4.29 -6.95
N PHE A 139 -18.10 -5.29 -7.24
CA PHE A 139 -16.80 -5.07 -7.87
C PHE A 139 -16.75 -5.65 -9.28
N SER A 140 -16.25 -4.86 -10.23
CA SER A 140 -16.08 -5.34 -11.60
C SER A 140 -14.96 -6.39 -11.69
N PRO A 141 -15.04 -7.37 -12.62
CA PRO A 141 -13.98 -8.35 -12.83
C PRO A 141 -12.62 -7.72 -13.13
N GLY A 142 -12.62 -6.61 -13.88
CA GLY A 142 -11.39 -5.86 -14.19
C GLY A 142 -10.73 -5.27 -12.95
N PHE A 143 -11.51 -4.75 -11.99
CA PHE A 143 -10.94 -4.25 -10.74
C PHE A 143 -10.38 -5.39 -9.89
N GLY A 144 -11.08 -6.54 -9.81
CA GLY A 144 -10.54 -7.73 -9.16
C GLY A 144 -9.21 -8.22 -9.76
N ALA A 145 -9.09 -8.23 -11.09
CA ALA A 145 -7.85 -8.59 -11.78
C ALA A 145 -6.71 -7.59 -11.51
N LEU A 146 -7.01 -6.29 -11.51
CA LEU A 146 -6.04 -5.24 -11.13
C LEU A 146 -5.56 -5.43 -9.69
N THR A 147 -6.45 -5.78 -8.76
CA THR A 147 -6.10 -6.09 -7.37
C THR A 147 -5.15 -7.28 -7.30
N PHE A 148 -5.40 -8.37 -8.05
CA PHE A 148 -4.46 -9.50 -8.11
C PHE A 148 -3.09 -9.10 -8.67
N LEU A 149 -3.07 -8.32 -9.76
CA LEU A 149 -1.83 -7.83 -10.35
C LEU A 149 -1.04 -6.98 -9.35
N LEU A 150 -1.69 -6.08 -8.62
CA LEU A 150 -1.06 -5.28 -7.58
C LEU A 150 -0.45 -6.16 -6.49
N GLY A 151 -1.22 -7.11 -5.96
CA GLY A 151 -0.73 -8.01 -4.90
C GLY A 151 0.48 -8.82 -5.33
N ALA A 152 0.45 -9.37 -6.55
CA ALA A 152 1.58 -10.11 -7.11
C ALA A 152 2.82 -9.21 -7.32
N LEU A 153 2.64 -8.00 -7.87
CA LEU A 153 3.73 -7.06 -8.07
C LEU A 153 4.38 -6.61 -6.75
N LEU A 154 3.60 -6.40 -5.69
CA LEU A 154 4.13 -6.07 -4.37
C LEU A 154 5.03 -7.19 -3.82
N ILE A 155 4.62 -8.45 -3.98
CA ILE A 155 5.47 -9.60 -3.60
C ILE A 155 6.75 -9.63 -4.46
N VAL A 156 6.66 -9.39 -5.76
CA VAL A 156 7.83 -9.32 -6.65
C VAL A 156 8.78 -8.19 -6.23
N VAL A 157 8.26 -7.01 -5.87
CA VAL A 157 9.06 -5.90 -5.36
C VAL A 157 9.79 -6.29 -4.07
N TYR A 158 9.10 -6.94 -3.13
CA TYR A 158 9.73 -7.44 -1.91
C TYR A 158 10.86 -8.42 -2.21
N LEU A 159 10.58 -9.46 -3.00
CA LEU A 159 11.57 -10.48 -3.35
C LEU A 159 12.77 -9.88 -4.10
N GLY A 160 12.51 -8.94 -5.01
CA GLY A 160 13.57 -8.19 -5.70
C GLY A 160 14.47 -7.45 -4.71
N ARG A 161 13.89 -6.73 -3.75
CA ARG A 161 14.62 -6.00 -2.70
C ARG A 161 15.35 -6.91 -1.71
N LEU A 162 14.84 -8.13 -1.51
CA LEU A 162 15.44 -9.11 -0.61
C LEU A 162 16.65 -9.80 -1.23
N ILE A 163 16.55 -10.17 -2.52
CA ILE A 163 17.54 -11.02 -3.19
C ILE A 163 18.59 -10.17 -3.92
N VAL A 164 18.18 -9.07 -4.55
CA VAL A 164 19.05 -8.20 -5.33
C VAL A 164 19.45 -6.98 -4.50
N LEU A 165 20.70 -6.98 -4.01
CA LEU A 165 21.20 -5.95 -3.10
C LEU A 165 21.36 -4.57 -3.76
N THR A 166 21.46 -4.51 -5.08
CA THR A 166 21.57 -3.28 -5.86
C THR A 166 20.17 -2.76 -6.24
N PRO A 167 19.67 -1.69 -5.61
CA PRO A 167 18.29 -1.22 -5.81
C PRO A 167 18.03 -0.62 -7.19
N THR A 168 19.08 -0.19 -7.89
CA THR A 168 19.02 0.34 -9.25
C THR A 168 19.02 -0.75 -10.32
N SER A 169 19.14 -2.02 -9.94
CA SER A 169 19.01 -3.13 -10.88
C SER A 169 17.65 -3.08 -11.58
N PRO A 170 17.60 -3.25 -12.92
CA PRO A 170 16.33 -3.28 -13.66
C PRO A 170 15.34 -4.31 -13.12
N LEU A 171 15.82 -5.42 -12.55
CA LEU A 171 14.99 -6.46 -11.94
C LEU A 171 14.21 -5.98 -10.70
N VAL A 172 14.72 -4.96 -10.01
CA VAL A 172 14.07 -4.33 -8.86
C VAL A 172 13.29 -3.09 -9.31
N LEU A 173 13.92 -2.27 -10.16
CA LEU A 173 13.40 -0.97 -10.57
C LEU A 173 12.16 -1.09 -11.46
N LEU A 174 12.11 -2.05 -12.40
CA LEU A 174 10.98 -2.18 -13.32
C LEU A 174 9.69 -2.58 -12.60
N PRO A 175 9.66 -3.63 -11.76
CA PRO A 175 8.46 -3.95 -10.97
C PRO A 175 8.07 -2.80 -10.04
N ALA A 176 9.04 -2.14 -9.40
CA ALA A 176 8.78 -1.01 -8.51
C ALA A 176 8.17 0.18 -9.26
N ALA A 177 8.70 0.52 -10.44
CA ALA A 177 8.18 1.60 -11.28
C ALA A 177 6.77 1.29 -11.81
N LEU A 178 6.54 0.07 -12.33
CA LEU A 178 5.22 -0.33 -12.81
C LEU A 178 4.18 -0.28 -11.68
N THR A 179 4.55 -0.79 -10.50
CA THR A 179 3.71 -0.75 -9.30
C THR A 179 3.41 0.69 -8.90
N GLY A 180 4.45 1.51 -8.76
CA GLY A 180 4.37 2.85 -8.19
C GLY A 180 3.76 3.92 -9.10
N PHE A 181 4.02 3.85 -10.40
CA PHE A 181 3.51 4.85 -11.36
C PHE A 181 2.14 4.52 -11.92
N VAL A 182 1.78 3.23 -12.01
CA VAL A 182 0.60 2.80 -12.76
C VAL A 182 -0.36 2.02 -11.89
N VAL A 183 0.05 0.84 -11.42
CA VAL A 183 -0.89 -0.14 -10.85
C VAL A 183 -1.43 0.34 -9.50
N ASN A 184 -0.56 0.78 -8.60
CA ASN A 184 -0.94 1.21 -7.25
C ASN A 184 -1.77 2.51 -7.25
N PRO A 185 -1.37 3.60 -7.96
CA PRO A 185 -2.20 4.81 -8.04
C PRO A 185 -3.57 4.54 -8.66
N LEU A 186 -3.63 3.75 -9.74
CA LEU A 186 -4.90 3.39 -10.37
C LEU A 186 -5.79 2.60 -9.41
N TRP A 187 -5.22 1.62 -8.71
CA TRP A 187 -5.96 0.78 -7.77
C TRP A 187 -6.55 1.61 -6.61
N TYR A 188 -5.76 2.46 -5.97
CA TYR A 188 -6.24 3.33 -4.88
C TYR A 188 -7.26 4.37 -5.36
N LEU A 189 -7.08 4.91 -6.57
CA LEU A 189 -8.05 5.84 -7.16
C LEU A 189 -9.40 5.14 -7.38
N LEU A 190 -9.41 3.95 -7.99
CA LEU A 190 -10.62 3.17 -8.22
C LEU A 190 -11.28 2.75 -6.91
N LEU A 191 -10.49 2.34 -5.90
CA LEU A 191 -10.99 2.05 -4.57
C LEU A 191 -11.68 3.27 -3.96
N GLY A 192 -11.03 4.44 -4.02
CA GLY A 192 -11.56 5.66 -3.45
C GLY A 192 -12.86 6.12 -4.11
N LEU A 193 -12.97 5.96 -5.43
CA LEU A 193 -14.21 6.21 -6.17
C LEU A 193 -15.30 5.20 -5.79
N SER A 194 -14.97 3.91 -5.69
CA SER A 194 -15.89 2.84 -5.29
C SER A 194 -16.47 3.04 -3.90
N LEU A 195 -15.64 3.39 -2.91
CA LEU A 195 -16.10 3.64 -1.52
C LEU A 195 -17.06 4.84 -1.44
N ARG A 196 -16.87 5.84 -2.31
CA ARG A 196 -17.72 7.05 -2.35
C ARG A 196 -19.00 6.87 -3.16
N ALA A 197 -19.02 5.94 -4.12
CA ALA A 197 -20.13 5.73 -5.05
C ALA A 197 -21.31 4.94 -4.46
N SER A 198 -21.13 4.23 -3.35
CA SER A 198 -22.10 3.29 -2.73
C SER A 198 -23.36 3.93 -2.13
N ARG A 199 -23.84 5.05 -2.70
CA ARG A 199 -24.93 5.88 -2.17
C ARG A 199 -25.90 6.48 -3.19
N LEU A 200 -25.91 6.02 -4.44
CA LEU A 200 -26.94 6.45 -5.40
C LEU A 200 -28.10 5.45 -5.56
N GLU A 201 -28.27 4.49 -4.65
CA GLU A 201 -29.53 3.76 -4.54
C GLU A 201 -30.50 4.55 -3.66
N LYS A 202 -31.65 4.86 -4.29
CA LYS A 202 -32.68 5.80 -3.85
C LYS A 202 -33.25 5.43 -2.46
N PRO A 203 -33.70 6.42 -1.66
CA PRO A 203 -34.61 6.13 -0.57
C PRO A 203 -35.89 5.52 -1.14
N ASN A 204 -36.28 4.36 -0.61
CA ASN A 204 -37.62 3.81 -0.79
C ASN A 204 -38.66 4.72 -0.16
#